data_AF-D4MTJ9-F1
#
_entry.id   AF-D4MTJ9-F1
#
_cell.length_a   1.000
_cell.length_b   1.000
_cell.length_c   1.000
_cell.angle_alpha   90.00
_cell.angle_beta   90.00
_cell.angle_gamma   90.00
#
_symmetry.space_group_name_H-M   'P 1'
#
loop_
_entity.id
_entity.type
_entity.pdbx_description
1 polymer ?
#
loop_
_entity_poly.entity_id
_entity_poly.type
_entity_poly.pdbx_seq_one_letter_code
_entity_poly.pdbx_strand_id
1 'polypeptide(L)'
;MNGRFPGRLVLKLSSGKELNLWLSDVSGAEDAELAVGNASFYRLSRETAESLWRLFGTVDGYRRYGDQIWMEMKEEQYSPDDGELTFILHNETGAPIQYILSPIIEKRTEEDGEESWIQVESIAGFCGFLTGMEGEEKELAVPWSGSFQPSGSGIYRLGIQVSPEPELRFAINAEFELAESQGEEQ
;
A
#
# COMPACT_ATOMS: atom_id res chain seq x y z
N MET A 1 18.33 -11.68 -2.48
CA MET A 1 17.88 -13.03 -2.92
C MET A 1 16.37 -13.24 -2.70
N ASN A 2 15.53 -12.19 -2.58
CA ASN A 2 14.11 -12.31 -2.19
C ASN A 2 13.08 -11.85 -3.26
N GLY A 3 13.50 -11.42 -4.44
CA GLY A 3 12.56 -11.00 -5.50
C GLY A 3 11.73 -12.14 -6.12
N ARG A 4 12.12 -13.41 -5.90
CA ARG A 4 11.44 -14.59 -6.46
C ARG A 4 10.37 -15.20 -5.55
N PHE A 5 10.37 -14.86 -4.27
CA PHE A 5 9.54 -15.53 -3.26
C PHE A 5 8.94 -14.52 -2.26
N PRO A 6 7.84 -13.85 -2.61
CA PRO A 6 7.30 -12.75 -1.81
C PRO A 6 6.54 -13.22 -0.55
N GLY A 7 6.10 -14.49 -0.48
CA GLY A 7 5.29 -15.02 0.61
C GLY A 7 6.06 -16.03 1.49
N ARG A 8 6.18 -15.76 2.79
CA ARG A 8 6.72 -16.70 3.79
C ARG A 8 5.61 -17.37 4.57
N LEU A 9 5.50 -18.69 4.45
CA LEU A 9 4.62 -19.53 5.26
C LEU A 9 5.42 -20.21 6.37
N VAL A 10 4.95 -20.12 7.62
CA VAL A 10 5.55 -20.83 8.76
C VAL A 10 4.63 -21.98 9.16
N LEU A 11 5.08 -23.22 8.93
CA LEU A 11 4.36 -24.41 9.37
C LEU A 11 4.92 -24.91 10.70
N LYS A 12 4.04 -25.05 11.71
CA LYS A 12 4.37 -25.69 12.98
C LYS A 12 3.86 -27.13 12.98
N LEU A 13 4.77 -28.09 13.04
CA LEU A 13 4.42 -29.51 13.08
C LEU A 13 4.05 -29.93 14.51
N SER A 14 3.26 -30.99 14.64
CA SER A 14 2.90 -31.59 15.94
C SER A 14 4.12 -32.08 16.74
N SER A 15 5.26 -32.30 16.06
CA SER A 15 6.55 -32.58 16.68
C SER A 15 7.24 -31.37 17.33
N GLY A 16 6.67 -30.17 17.21
CA GLY A 16 7.27 -28.91 17.67
C GLY A 16 8.28 -28.31 16.69
N LYS A 17 8.56 -28.96 15.55
CA LYS A 17 9.45 -28.45 14.50
C LYS A 17 8.74 -27.37 13.67
N GLU A 18 9.45 -26.29 13.38
CA GLU A 18 8.98 -25.24 12.46
C GLU A 18 9.66 -25.37 11.09
N LEU A 19 8.88 -25.14 10.03
CA LEU A 19 9.37 -25.09 8.65
C LEU A 19 9.01 -23.73 8.04
N ASN A 20 10.02 -23.05 7.50
CA ASN A 20 9.84 -21.83 6.72
C ASN A 20 9.76 -22.22 5.25
N LEU A 21 8.59 -21.99 4.65
CA LEU A 21 8.32 -22.24 3.25
C LEU A 21 8.15 -20.91 2.52
N TRP A 22 8.70 -20.85 1.32
CA TRP A 22 8.70 -19.67 0.47
C TRP A 22 7.89 -19.98 -0.79
N LEU A 23 6.83 -19.20 -1.03
CA LEU A 23 5.94 -19.40 -2.18
C LEU A 23 6.45 -18.57 -3.36
N SER A 24 6.69 -19.23 -4.50
CA SER A 24 7.08 -18.54 -5.72
C SER A 24 5.94 -17.68 -6.26
N ASP A 25 6.29 -16.66 -7.05
CA ASP A 25 5.28 -16.01 -7.88
C ASP A 25 4.66 -17.02 -8.86
N VAL A 26 3.39 -16.82 -9.16
CA VAL A 26 2.56 -17.58 -10.11
C VAL A 26 2.27 -16.80 -11.38
N SER A 27 2.76 -15.56 -11.50
CA SER A 27 2.61 -14.76 -12.72
C SER A 27 3.19 -15.49 -13.94
N GLY A 28 2.31 -15.97 -14.83
CA GLY A 28 2.69 -16.62 -16.09
C GLY A 28 3.18 -18.08 -16.00
N ALA A 29 3.06 -18.76 -14.85
CA ALA A 29 3.45 -20.18 -14.71
C ALA A 29 2.23 -21.10 -14.52
N GLU A 30 2.31 -22.34 -15.02
CA GLU A 30 1.28 -23.38 -14.81
C GLU A 30 1.29 -23.96 -13.39
N ASP A 31 2.44 -23.94 -12.72
CA ASP A 31 2.64 -24.46 -11.36
C ASP A 31 3.40 -23.45 -10.49
N ALA A 32 3.18 -23.50 -9.17
CA ALA A 32 3.98 -22.75 -8.19
C ALA A 32 4.93 -23.68 -7.43
N GLU A 33 6.07 -23.15 -7.02
CA GLU A 33 7.03 -23.87 -6.21
C GLU A 33 6.99 -23.39 -4.75
N LEU A 34 6.91 -24.34 -3.82
CA LEU A 34 7.21 -24.14 -2.40
C LEU A 34 8.67 -24.49 -2.17
N ALA A 35 9.46 -23.51 -1.74
CA ALA A 35 10.88 -23.70 -1.46
C ALA A 35 11.19 -23.69 0.05
N VAL A 36 12.17 -24.50 0.46
CA VAL A 36 12.82 -24.39 1.79
C VAL A 36 14.22 -23.84 1.56
N GLY A 37 14.44 -22.59 1.95
CA GLY A 37 15.67 -21.87 1.56
C GLY A 37 15.76 -21.73 0.03
N ASN A 38 16.86 -22.20 -0.57
CA ASN A 38 17.08 -22.12 -2.01
C ASN A 38 16.71 -23.40 -2.78
N ALA A 39 16.14 -24.40 -2.11
CA ALA A 39 15.77 -25.68 -2.71
C ALA A 39 14.25 -25.77 -2.89
N SER A 40 13.83 -26.06 -4.13
CA SER A 40 12.44 -26.41 -4.43
C SER A 40 12.07 -27.68 -3.66
N PHE A 41 11.01 -27.61 -2.87
CA PHE A 41 10.58 -28.68 -1.96
C PHE A 41 9.31 -29.38 -2.49
N TYR A 42 8.39 -28.62 -3.08
CA TYR A 42 7.12 -29.16 -3.57
C TYR A 42 6.55 -28.31 -4.71
N ARG A 43 5.85 -28.96 -5.66
CA ARG A 43 5.07 -28.29 -6.71
C ARG A 43 3.60 -28.29 -6.37
N LEU A 44 2.99 -27.12 -6.46
CA LEU A 44 1.57 -26.92 -6.26
C LEU A 44 0.90 -26.72 -7.61
N SER A 45 -0.30 -27.31 -7.75
CA SER A 45 -1.18 -26.92 -8.84
C SER A 45 -1.49 -25.42 -8.74
N ARG A 46 -1.72 -24.78 -9.89
CA ARG A 46 -2.12 -23.38 -9.96
C ARG A 46 -3.26 -23.01 -8.99
N GLU A 47 -4.32 -23.80 -8.96
CA GLU A 47 -5.48 -23.57 -8.09
C GLU A 47 -5.10 -23.54 -6.59
N THR A 48 -4.23 -24.46 -6.16
CA THR A 48 -3.76 -24.51 -4.77
C THR A 48 -2.86 -23.32 -4.46
N ALA A 49 -1.99 -22.96 -5.40
CA ALA A 49 -1.10 -21.82 -5.25
C ALA A 49 -1.86 -20.49 -5.18
N GLU A 50 -2.88 -20.29 -6.03
CA GLU A 50 -3.76 -19.12 -6.00
C GLU A 50 -4.53 -19.04 -4.67
N SER A 51 -5.01 -20.17 -4.15
CA SER A 51 -5.68 -20.24 -2.84
C SER A 51 -4.74 -19.89 -1.69
N LEU A 52 -3.48 -20.33 -1.73
CA LEU A 52 -2.47 -19.96 -0.73
C LEU A 52 -2.07 -18.49 -0.84
N TRP A 53 -1.96 -17.94 -2.04
CA TRP A 53 -1.67 -16.53 -2.27
C TRP A 53 -2.74 -15.61 -1.68
N ARG A 54 -4.03 -16.00 -1.75
CA ARG A 54 -5.11 -15.25 -1.10
C ARG A 54 -4.97 -15.14 0.42
N LEU A 55 -4.24 -16.05 1.07
CA LEU A 55 -3.90 -15.91 2.50
C LEU A 55 -2.96 -14.73 2.77
N PHE A 56 -2.23 -14.27 1.75
CA PHE A 56 -1.37 -13.09 1.77
C PHE A 56 -2.07 -11.91 1.05
N GLY A 57 -3.32 -11.61 1.42
CA GLY A 57 -4.20 -10.69 0.69
C GLY A 57 -3.59 -9.32 0.33
N THR A 58 -2.67 -8.79 1.14
CA THR A 58 -1.92 -7.56 0.80
C THR A 58 -0.92 -7.76 -0.33
N VAL A 59 -0.08 -8.78 -0.24
CA VAL A 59 0.96 -9.04 -1.23
C VAL A 59 0.33 -9.52 -2.54
N ASP A 60 -0.66 -10.41 -2.46
CA ASP A 60 -1.37 -10.91 -3.64
C ASP A 60 -2.25 -9.82 -4.27
N GLY A 61 -2.89 -8.97 -3.47
CA GLY A 61 -3.63 -7.81 -3.96
C GLY A 61 -2.75 -6.87 -4.76
N TYR A 62 -1.62 -6.43 -4.20
CA TYR A 62 -0.68 -5.56 -4.90
C TYR A 62 -0.11 -6.24 -6.16
N ARG A 63 0.26 -7.51 -6.09
CA ARG A 63 0.78 -8.27 -7.23
C ARG A 63 -0.19 -8.34 -8.42
N ARG A 64 -1.50 -8.46 -8.15
CA ARG A 64 -2.53 -8.57 -9.20
C ARG A 64 -2.99 -7.22 -9.74
N TYR A 65 -3.04 -6.20 -8.88
CA TYR A 65 -3.74 -4.95 -9.16
C TYR A 65 -2.90 -3.69 -9.01
N GLY A 66 -1.64 -3.79 -8.55
CA GLY A 66 -0.78 -2.65 -8.24
C GLY A 66 -0.47 -1.75 -9.44
N ASP A 67 -0.51 -2.31 -10.66
CA ASP A 67 -0.32 -1.56 -11.90
C ASP A 67 -1.63 -0.97 -12.46
N GLN A 68 -2.78 -1.28 -11.86
CA GLN A 68 -4.12 -0.88 -12.32
C GLN A 68 -4.85 0.03 -11.34
N ILE A 69 -4.41 0.08 -10.08
CA ILE A 69 -5.00 0.92 -9.03
C ILE A 69 -3.89 1.80 -8.47
N TRP A 70 -4.01 3.09 -8.70
CA TRP A 70 -3.02 4.07 -8.30
C TRP A 70 -3.71 5.38 -7.91
N MET A 71 -2.95 6.31 -7.37
CA MET A 71 -3.46 7.65 -7.05
C MET A 71 -2.43 8.70 -7.40
N GLU A 72 -2.90 9.92 -7.65
CA GLU A 72 -2.07 11.10 -7.82
C GLU A 72 -2.64 12.27 -7.04
N MET A 73 -1.74 13.11 -6.54
CA MET A 73 -2.12 14.35 -5.90
C MET A 73 -2.63 15.32 -6.97
N LYS A 74 -3.70 16.05 -6.67
CA LYS A 74 -4.27 17.03 -7.61
C LYS A 74 -3.36 18.24 -7.80
N GLU A 75 -2.64 18.60 -6.74
CA GLU A 75 -1.62 19.63 -6.71
C GLU A 75 -0.28 18.97 -6.36
N GLU A 76 0.80 19.42 -6.99
CA GLU A 76 2.16 18.93 -6.69
C GLU A 76 2.71 19.51 -5.39
N GLN A 77 2.23 20.69 -5.00
CA GLN A 77 2.70 21.44 -3.83
C GLN A 77 1.52 21.92 -2.98
N TYR A 78 1.64 21.70 -1.68
CA TYR A 78 0.70 22.14 -0.65
C TYR A 78 1.41 23.02 0.38
N SER A 79 0.62 23.75 1.15
CA SER A 79 1.04 24.53 2.31
C SER A 79 0.48 23.95 3.62
N PRO A 80 1.08 24.24 4.78
CA PRO A 80 0.51 23.89 6.08
C PRO A 80 -0.88 24.48 6.33
N ASP A 81 -1.21 25.57 5.63
CA ASP A 81 -2.45 26.32 5.79
C ASP A 81 -3.58 25.79 4.89
N ASP A 82 -3.28 24.87 3.98
CA ASP A 82 -4.29 24.25 3.13
C ASP A 82 -5.26 23.41 3.99
N GLY A 83 -6.57 23.59 3.77
CA GLY A 83 -7.59 22.91 4.57
C GLY A 83 -7.61 21.39 4.36
N GLU A 84 -7.25 20.95 3.16
CA GLU A 84 -7.33 19.56 2.73
C GLU A 84 -6.27 19.22 1.68
N LEU A 85 -5.85 17.96 1.65
CA LEU A 85 -5.13 17.39 0.51
C LEU A 85 -6.15 16.77 -0.44
N THR A 86 -6.06 17.08 -1.72
CA THR A 86 -6.94 16.51 -2.76
C THR A 86 -6.15 15.61 -3.70
N PHE A 87 -6.77 14.50 -4.10
CA PHE A 87 -6.13 13.50 -4.94
C PHE A 87 -7.16 12.75 -5.78
N ILE A 88 -6.70 12.18 -6.89
CA ILE A 88 -7.51 11.35 -7.78
C ILE A 88 -7.12 9.89 -7.52
N LEU A 89 -8.12 9.07 -7.20
CA LEU A 89 -7.99 7.61 -7.17
C LEU A 89 -8.35 7.06 -8.56
N HIS A 90 -7.43 6.29 -9.14
CA HIS A 90 -7.56 5.64 -10.43
C HIS A 90 -7.82 4.15 -10.28
N ASN A 91 -8.74 3.61 -11.09
CA ASN A 91 -9.18 2.22 -11.10
C ASN A 91 -9.33 1.73 -12.54
N GLU A 92 -8.27 1.12 -13.07
CA GLU A 92 -8.24 0.53 -14.42
C GLU A 92 -8.55 -0.97 -14.41
N THR A 93 -9.07 -1.52 -13.31
CA THR A 93 -9.34 -2.96 -13.20
C THR A 93 -10.50 -3.46 -14.07
N GLY A 94 -11.30 -2.53 -14.62
CA GLY A 94 -12.53 -2.84 -15.35
C GLY A 94 -13.68 -3.33 -14.46
N ALA A 95 -13.54 -3.28 -13.14
CA ALA A 95 -14.54 -3.69 -12.16
C ALA A 95 -14.62 -2.69 -10.98
N PRO A 96 -15.75 -2.65 -10.24
CA PRO A 96 -15.84 -1.86 -9.04
C PRO A 96 -14.84 -2.32 -7.97
N ILE A 97 -14.25 -1.36 -7.25
CA ILE A 97 -13.35 -1.62 -6.11
C ILE A 97 -13.90 -0.99 -4.84
N GLN A 98 -13.34 -1.35 -3.70
CA GLN A 98 -13.56 -0.65 -2.44
C GLN A 98 -12.28 0.04 -1.98
N TYR A 99 -12.42 1.12 -1.20
CA TYR A 99 -11.29 1.78 -0.55
C TYR A 99 -11.68 2.19 0.88
N ILE A 100 -10.66 2.41 1.72
CA ILE A 100 -10.81 2.92 3.08
C ILE A 100 -10.04 4.23 3.17
N LEU A 101 -10.77 5.31 3.42
CA LEU A 101 -10.18 6.63 3.66
C LEU A 101 -9.68 6.73 5.11
N SER A 102 -8.57 6.04 5.37
CA SER A 102 -7.80 6.10 6.62
C SER A 102 -6.39 6.57 6.28
N PRO A 103 -6.19 7.88 6.06
CA PRO A 103 -4.96 8.42 5.52
C PRO A 103 -3.75 8.12 6.42
N ILE A 104 -2.66 7.70 5.79
CA ILE A 104 -1.33 7.63 6.38
C ILE A 104 -0.49 8.68 5.66
N ILE A 105 0.10 9.61 6.41
CA ILE A 105 1.04 10.57 5.86
C ILE A 105 2.44 10.18 6.32
N GLU A 106 3.39 10.16 5.40
CA GLU A 106 4.80 9.95 5.72
C GLU A 106 5.65 11.07 5.10
N LYS A 107 6.68 11.52 5.83
CA LYS A 107 7.70 12.44 5.35
C LYS A 107 8.88 11.65 4.82
N ARG A 108 9.40 12.04 3.65
CA ARG A 108 10.67 11.53 3.14
C ARG A 108 11.83 12.05 3.98
N THR A 109 12.69 11.15 4.43
CA THR A 109 13.89 11.44 5.20
C THR A 109 15.09 10.73 4.59
N GLU A 110 16.28 11.28 4.78
CA GLU A 110 17.53 10.68 4.35
C GLU A 110 18.48 10.62 5.54
N GLU A 111 18.93 9.42 5.90
CA GLU A 111 19.90 9.19 6.97
C GLU A 111 21.01 8.28 6.42
N ASP A 112 22.27 8.66 6.59
CA ASP A 112 23.44 7.94 6.05
C ASP A 112 23.40 7.66 4.53
N GLY A 113 22.68 8.48 3.76
CA GLY A 113 22.50 8.33 2.32
C GLY A 113 21.43 7.29 1.92
N GLU A 114 20.67 6.78 2.89
CA GLU A 114 19.52 5.90 2.66
C GLU A 114 18.21 6.68 2.84
N GLU A 115 17.38 6.64 1.79
CA GLU A 115 16.03 7.20 1.84
C GLU A 115 15.13 6.32 2.71
N SER A 116 14.36 6.98 3.59
CA SER A 116 13.35 6.38 4.43
C SER A 116 12.10 7.25 4.49
N TRP A 117 11.01 6.68 4.99
CA TRP A 117 9.72 7.35 5.13
C TRP A 117 9.29 7.26 6.58
N ILE A 118 9.07 8.40 7.23
CA ILE A 118 8.67 8.47 8.64
C ILE A 118 7.23 8.95 8.71
N GLN A 119 6.38 8.18 9.37
CA GLN A 119 4.98 8.52 9.56
C GLN A 119 4.83 9.83 10.36
N VAL A 120 4.03 10.74 9.82
CA VAL A 120 3.62 11.98 10.47
C VAL A 120 2.53 11.67 11.50
N GLU A 121 2.64 12.29 12.68
CA GLU A 121 1.66 12.10 13.75
C GLU A 121 0.29 12.65 13.36
N SER A 122 -0.74 11.81 13.52
CA SER A 122 -2.13 12.18 13.34
C SER A 122 -2.69 12.69 14.67
N ILE A 123 -3.20 13.92 14.69
CA ILE A 123 -3.83 14.56 15.85
C ILE A 123 -5.28 14.12 15.98
N ALA A 124 -5.92 13.83 14.85
CA ALA A 124 -7.29 13.32 14.78
C ALA A 124 -7.29 11.83 14.48
N GLY A 125 -8.20 11.08 15.11
CA GLY A 125 -8.43 9.68 14.75
C GLY A 125 -9.26 9.59 13.47
N PHE A 126 -8.71 9.03 12.40
CA PHE A 126 -9.45 8.74 11.18
C PHE A 126 -10.11 7.36 11.28
N CYS A 127 -11.44 7.34 11.42
CA CYS A 127 -12.23 6.12 11.29
C CYS A 127 -12.64 5.96 9.82
N GLY A 128 -11.76 5.39 9.00
CA GLY A 128 -12.08 5.12 7.59
C GLY A 128 -13.21 4.10 7.47
N PHE A 129 -14.17 4.34 6.57
CA PHE A 129 -15.21 3.38 6.20
C PHE A 129 -14.90 2.76 4.84
N LEU A 130 -15.23 1.47 4.71
CA LEU A 130 -15.14 0.76 3.45
C LEU A 130 -16.17 1.34 2.47
N THR A 131 -15.67 1.98 1.41
CA THR A 131 -16.47 2.76 0.47
C THR A 131 -16.30 2.21 -0.94
N GLY A 132 -17.40 2.07 -1.68
CA GLY A 132 -17.37 1.61 -3.07
C GLY A 132 -16.94 2.70 -4.05
N MET A 133 -16.28 2.26 -5.12
CA MET A 133 -15.91 3.05 -6.30
C MET A 133 -16.30 2.25 -7.55
N GLU A 134 -17.24 2.78 -8.32
CA GLU A 134 -17.78 2.12 -9.53
C GLU A 134 -17.15 2.65 -10.83
N GLY A 135 -16.54 3.84 -10.79
CA GLY A 135 -15.91 4.48 -11.96
C GLY A 135 -14.41 4.18 -12.08
N GLU A 136 -13.81 4.67 -13.16
CA GLU A 136 -12.36 4.62 -13.40
C GLU A 136 -11.61 5.67 -12.57
N GLU A 137 -12.23 6.81 -12.27
CA GLU A 137 -11.62 7.89 -11.49
C GLU A 137 -12.56 8.36 -10.38
N LYS A 138 -11.98 8.79 -9.26
CA LYS A 138 -12.69 9.42 -8.16
C LYS A 138 -11.81 10.44 -7.46
N GLU A 139 -12.25 11.70 -7.47
CA GLU A 139 -11.64 12.74 -6.64
C GLU A 139 -12.00 12.53 -5.17
N LEU A 140 -10.98 12.60 -4.31
CA LEU A 140 -11.08 12.44 -2.87
C LEU A 140 -10.30 13.57 -2.18
N ALA A 141 -10.73 13.90 -0.96
CA ALA A 141 -10.08 14.89 -0.12
C ALA A 141 -9.88 14.35 1.29
N VAL A 142 -8.77 14.69 1.93
CA VAL A 142 -8.52 14.41 3.35
C VAL A 142 -8.21 15.70 4.09
N PRO A 143 -8.82 15.93 5.28
CA PRO A 143 -8.45 17.04 6.14
C PRO A 143 -6.94 17.03 6.45
N TRP A 144 -6.29 18.16 6.21
CA TRP A 144 -4.86 18.34 6.43
C TRP A 144 -4.64 19.18 7.68
N SER A 145 -5.05 20.45 7.61
CA SER A 145 -4.94 21.41 8.70
C SER A 145 -5.65 20.90 9.96
N GLY A 146 -4.93 20.91 11.08
CA GLY A 146 -5.41 20.44 12.38
C GLY A 146 -5.59 18.93 12.52
N SER A 147 -5.38 18.15 11.46
CA SER A 147 -5.48 16.69 11.49
C SER A 147 -4.13 16.01 11.59
N PHE A 148 -3.08 16.61 11.03
CA PHE A 148 -1.71 16.13 11.05
C PHE A 148 -0.75 17.19 11.60
N GLN A 149 0.37 16.78 12.19
CA GLN A 149 1.47 17.67 12.61
C GLN A 149 2.66 17.54 11.67
N PRO A 150 2.66 18.23 10.51
CA PRO A 150 3.79 18.16 9.59
C PRO A 150 5.06 18.73 10.23
N SER A 151 6.17 18.02 10.06
CA SER A 151 7.49 18.44 10.54
C SER A 151 8.26 19.28 9.50
N GLY A 152 7.75 20.47 9.17
CA GLY A 152 8.39 21.43 8.26
C GLY A 152 8.27 21.06 6.77
N SER A 153 8.94 21.81 5.89
CA SER A 153 8.88 21.60 4.44
C SER A 153 9.56 20.30 3.99
N GLY A 154 9.23 19.84 2.78
CA GLY A 154 9.85 18.69 2.14
C GLY A 154 8.88 17.83 1.32
N ILE A 155 9.32 16.63 0.93
CA ILE A 155 8.47 15.67 0.22
C ILE A 155 7.74 14.76 1.21
N TYR A 156 6.46 14.59 0.96
CA TYR A 156 5.53 13.77 1.72
C TYR A 156 4.85 12.79 0.77
N ARG A 157 4.28 11.73 1.33
CA ARG A 157 3.33 10.87 0.62
C ARG A 157 2.08 10.63 1.43
N LEU A 158 0.95 10.67 0.74
CA LEU A 158 -0.36 10.29 1.26
C LEU A 158 -0.67 8.86 0.83
N GLY A 159 -0.94 7.99 1.80
CA GLY A 159 -1.34 6.61 1.58
C GLY A 159 -2.77 6.30 2.03
N ILE A 160 -3.46 5.48 1.26
CA ILE A 160 -4.77 4.90 1.61
C ILE A 160 -4.79 3.40 1.34
N GLN A 161 -5.81 2.69 1.84
CA GLN A 161 -6.00 1.26 1.55
C GLN A 161 -7.09 1.05 0.50
N VAL A 162 -6.82 0.16 -0.45
CA VAL A 162 -7.76 -0.29 -1.48
C VAL A 162 -8.02 -1.78 -1.36
N SER A 163 -9.20 -2.21 -1.78
CA SER A 163 -9.70 -3.58 -1.72
C SER A 163 -10.46 -3.89 -3.01
N PRO A 164 -9.76 -4.35 -4.08
CA PRO A 164 -10.42 -4.72 -5.33
C PRO A 164 -11.27 -5.98 -5.20
N GLU A 165 -10.89 -6.89 -4.29
CA GLU A 165 -11.67 -8.05 -3.89
C GLU A 165 -11.81 -8.06 -2.36
N PRO A 166 -12.84 -8.70 -1.78
CA PRO A 166 -13.07 -8.71 -0.33
C PRO A 166 -11.90 -9.23 0.52
N GLU A 167 -11.09 -10.15 -0.03
CA GLU A 167 -9.96 -10.78 0.66
C GLU A 167 -8.62 -10.10 0.36
N LEU A 168 -8.57 -9.21 -0.63
CA LEU A 168 -7.35 -8.58 -1.10
C LEU A 168 -7.33 -7.11 -0.67
N ARG A 169 -6.32 -6.70 0.10
CA ARG A 169 -6.21 -5.32 0.57
C ARG A 169 -4.77 -4.86 0.63
N PHE A 170 -4.45 -3.81 -0.10
CA PHE A 170 -3.12 -3.22 -0.14
C PHE A 170 -3.17 -1.70 -0.05
N ALA A 171 -2.02 -1.10 0.27
CA ALA A 171 -1.87 0.35 0.32
C ALA A 171 -1.37 0.87 -1.02
N ILE A 172 -1.89 2.03 -1.41
CA ILE A 172 -1.39 2.85 -2.51
C ILE A 172 -1.03 4.22 -1.94
N ASN A 173 -0.16 4.95 -2.63
CA ASN A 173 0.25 6.27 -2.20
C ASN A 173 0.53 7.21 -3.38
N ALA A 174 0.47 8.51 -3.11
CA ALA A 174 0.96 9.56 -4.00
C ALA A 174 1.82 10.55 -3.22
N GLU A 175 2.85 11.06 -3.89
CA GLU A 175 3.78 12.05 -3.33
C GLU A 175 3.29 13.48 -3.57
N PHE A 176 3.61 14.38 -2.63
CA PHE A 176 3.45 15.82 -2.77
C PHE A 176 4.60 16.55 -2.06
N GLU A 177 4.86 17.79 -2.45
CA GLU A 177 5.71 18.70 -1.71
C GLU A 177 4.89 19.51 -0.71
N LEU A 178 5.38 19.62 0.52
CA LEU A 178 4.91 20.62 1.46
C LEU A 178 5.90 21.78 1.48
N ALA A 179 5.45 22.95 1.05
CA ALA A 179 6.23 24.19 1.13
C ALA A 179 6.17 24.78 2.54
N GLU A 180 7.09 25.68 2.88
CA GLU A 180 6.94 26.50 4.08
C GLU A 180 5.67 27.35 3.96
N SER A 181 4.99 27.57 5.08
CA SER A 181 3.93 28.57 5.13
C SER A 181 4.54 29.91 4.72
N GLN A 182 3.92 30.60 3.76
CA GLN A 182 4.31 31.96 3.45
C GLN A 182 3.98 32.77 4.70
N GLY A 183 5.00 33.06 5.51
CA GLY A 183 4.84 33.95 6.64
C GLY A 183 4.17 35.22 6.15
N GLU A 184 3.08 35.63 6.79
CA GLU A 184 2.56 36.97 6.65
C GLU A 184 3.71 37.93 7.04
N GLU A 185 4.39 38.50 6.05
CA GLU A 185 5.04 39.79 6.26
C GLU A 185 3.91 40.79 6.53
N GLN A 186 3.62 41.03 7.81
CA GLN A 186 3.10 42.30 8.33
C GLN A 186 3.17 42.40 9.86
#